data_AF-A0A7G1KV04-F1
#
_entry.id   AF-A0A7G1KV04-F1
#
_cell.length_a   1.000
_cell.length_b   1.000
_cell.length_c   1.000
_cell.angle_alpha   90.00
_cell.angle_beta   90.00
_cell.angle_gamma   90.00
#
_symmetry.space_group_name_H-M   'P 1'
#
loop_
_entity.id
_entity.type
_entity.pdbx_description
1 polymer ?
#
loop_
_entity_poly.entity_id
_entity_poly.type
_entity_poly.pdbx_seq_one_letter_code
_entity_poly.pdbx_strand_id
1 'polypeptide(L)' 'MAIKYYNLREFAEFIGLPKSTLQKYKLPPHDAIIGRSKGWLPQTCKEWNERRPGVRVPKEKSRWNLPPELQ' A
#
# COMPACT_ATOMS: atom_id res chain seq x y z
N MET A 1 5.75 1.33 -23.44
CA MET A 1 6.07 1.72 -22.05
C MET A 1 6.02 0.49 -21.16
N ALA A 2 6.95 0.33 -20.22
CA ALA A 2 6.94 -0.76 -19.24
C ALA A 2 6.37 -0.26 -17.89
N ILE A 3 5.46 -1.03 -17.30
CA ILE A 3 4.88 -0.74 -15.98
C ILE A 3 5.75 -1.44 -14.93
N LYS A 4 6.29 -0.69 -13.98
CA LYS A 4 7.09 -1.23 -12.87
C LYS A 4 6.20 -1.45 -11.66
N TYR A 5 6.20 -2.67 -11.13
CA TYR A 5 5.56 -3.03 -9.87
C TYR A 5 6.59 -3.18 -8.76
N TYR A 6 6.20 -2.78 -7.55
CA TYR A 6 6.95 -2.96 -6.33
C TYR A 6 6.52 -4.23 -5.62
N ASN A 7 7.49 -5.07 -5.24
CA ASN A 7 7.24 -6.16 -4.32
C ASN A 7 7.06 -5.60 -2.88
N LEU A 8 6.73 -6.47 -1.92
CA LEU A 8 6.54 -6.08 -0.52
C LEU A 8 7.74 -5.34 0.10
N ARG A 9 8.96 -5.71 -0.29
CA ARG A 9 10.20 -5.08 0.18
C ARG A 9 10.37 -3.70 -0.44
N GLU A 10 10.23 -3.57 -1.75
CA GLU A 10 10.28 -2.28 -2.46
C GLU A 10 9.20 -1.32 -1.94
N PHE A 11 8.00 -1.83 -1.63
CA PHE A 11 6.94 -1.06 -0.99
C PHE A 11 7.41 -0.55 0.38
N ALA A 12 7.98 -1.42 1.22
CA ALA A 12 8.50 -1.03 2.53
C ALA A 12 9.62 0.02 2.43
N GLU A 13 10.54 -0.13 1.48
CA GLU A 13 11.63 0.83 1.22
C GLU A 13 11.07 2.17 0.71
N PHE A 14 10.08 2.15 -0.19
CA PHE A 14 9.44 3.35 -0.74
C PHE A 14 8.77 4.22 0.32
N ILE A 15 8.12 3.61 1.32
CA ILE A 15 7.44 4.32 2.42
C ILE A 15 8.36 4.58 3.62
N GLY A 16 9.59 4.08 3.60
CA GLY A 16 10.55 4.18 4.71
C GLY A 16 10.15 3.39 5.96
N LEU A 17 9.41 2.29 5.81
CA LEU A 17 9.02 1.43 6.95
C LEU A 17 9.74 0.08 6.90
N PRO A 18 9.95 -0.56 8.07
CA PRO A 18 10.42 -1.94 8.09
C PRO A 18 9.37 -2.87 7.48
N LYS A 19 9.80 -3.87 6.70
CA LYS A 19 8.95 -4.97 6.23
C LYS A 19 8.13 -5.60 7.37
N SER A 20 8.76 -5.82 8.53
CA SER A 20 8.10 -6.42 9.70
C SER A 20 6.94 -5.57 10.22
N THR A 21 7.04 -4.25 10.12
CA THR A 21 5.98 -3.31 10.48
C THR A 21 4.89 -3.34 9.41
N LEU A 22 5.27 -3.33 8.13
CA LEU A 22 4.35 -3.38 7.01
C LEU A 22 3.49 -4.66 7.00
N GLN A 23 4.06 -5.81 7.36
CA GLN A 23 3.33 -7.08 7.48
C GLN A 23 2.26 -7.09 8.58
N LYS A 24 2.36 -6.21 9.58
CA LYS A 24 1.35 -6.08 10.65
C LYS A 24 0.16 -5.22 10.21
N TYR A 25 0.31 -4.42 9.15
CA TYR A 25 -0.76 -3.60 8.62
C TYR A 25 -1.61 -4.37 7.61
N LYS A 26 -2.89 -3.96 7.50
CA LYS A 26 -3.72 -4.32 6.36
C LYS A 26 -3.21 -3.58 5.13
N LEU A 27 -2.51 -4.33 4.27
CA LEU A 27 -1.98 -3.87 3.00
C LEU A 27 -3.12 -3.64 1.99
N PRO A 28 -2.93 -2.70 1.03
CA PRO A 28 -3.88 -2.47 -0.05
C PRO A 28 -3.94 -3.69 -1.01
N PRO A 29 -4.96 -3.78 -1.89
CA PRO A 29 -5.02 -4.85 -2.86
C PRO A 29 -3.75 -4.79 -3.71
N HIS A 30 -3.31 -5.96 -4.16
CA HIS A 30 -2.14 -6.03 -5.01
C HIS A 30 -2.58 -5.82 -6.46
N ASP A 31 -1.94 -4.88 -7.15
CA ASP A 31 -2.23 -4.57 -8.55
C ASP A 31 -1.76 -5.68 -9.50
N ALA A 32 -0.79 -6.49 -9.06
CA ALA A 32 -0.29 -7.62 -9.82
C ALA A 32 0.11 -8.79 -8.91
N ILE A 33 -0.05 -10.02 -9.42
CA ILE A 33 0.52 -11.24 -8.83
C ILE A 33 1.67 -11.69 -9.72
N ILE A 34 2.89 -11.69 -9.19
CA ILE A 34 4.09 -12.18 -9.87
C ILE A 34 4.51 -13.48 -9.19
N GLY A 35 4.01 -14.61 -9.69
CA GLY A 35 4.21 -15.93 -9.09
C GLY A 35 3.58 -16.01 -7.69
N ARG A 36 4.40 -16.12 -6.64
CA ARG A 36 3.96 -16.06 -5.23
C ARG A 36 4.04 -14.66 -4.62
N SER A 37 4.67 -13.72 -5.32
CA SER A 37 4.91 -12.37 -4.83
C SER A 37 3.78 -11.44 -5.26
N LYS A 38 3.30 -10.64 -4.30
CA LYS A 38 2.34 -9.57 -4.55
C LYS A 38 3.10 -8.33 -5.04
N GLY A 39 2.57 -7.70 -6.08
CA GLY A 39 3.08 -6.49 -6.70
C GLY A 39 2.11 -5.33 -6.51
N TRP A 40 2.64 -4.16 -6.16
CA TRP A 40 1.89 -2.91 -6.04
C TRP A 40 2.45 -1.87 -6.99
N LEU A 41 1.60 -1.01 -7.52
CA LEU A 41 2.05 0.14 -8.28
C LEU A 41 2.68 1.18 -7.35
N PRO A 42 3.67 1.96 -7.82
CA PRO A 42 4.20 3.11 -7.06
C PRO A 42 3.09 4.09 -6.65
N GLN A 43 2.06 4.24 -7.50
CA GLN A 43 0.89 5.07 -7.21
C GLN A 43 0.08 4.51 -6.04
N THR A 44 -0.19 3.20 -6.02
CA THR A 44 -0.88 2.50 -4.93
C THR A 44 -0.11 2.61 -3.62
N CYS A 45 1.22 2.45 -3.65
CA CYS A 45 2.07 2.61 -2.47
C CYS A 45 2.02 4.02 -1.90
N LYS A 46 2.06 5.05 -2.76
CA LYS A 46 1.95 6.46 -2.37
C LYS A 46 0.59 6.76 -1.74
N GLU A 47 -0.48 6.36 -2.42
CA GLU A 47 -1.85 6.60 -1.96
C GLU A 47 -2.15 5.90 -0.62
N TRP A 48 -1.66 4.67 -0.45
CA TRP A 48 -1.75 3.97 0.83
C TRP A 48 -0.96 4.69 1.93
N ASN A 49 0.27 5.14 1.64
CA ASN A 49 1.10 5.84 2.62
C ASN A 49 0.45 7.14 3.12
N GLU A 50 -0.22 7.89 2.24
CA GLU A 50 -0.95 9.11 2.60
C GLU A 50 -2.19 8.84 3.47
N ARG A 51 -2.78 7.64 3.36
CA ARG A 51 -4.03 7.25 4.05
C ARG A 51 -3.82 6.25 5.19
N ARG A 52 -2.57 5.87 5.48
CA ARG A 52 -2.27 4.76 6.41
C ARG A 52 -2.77 5.06 7.84
N PRO A 53 -3.34 4.06 8.55
CA PRO A 53 -3.81 4.22 9.91
C PRO A 53 -2.66 4.59 10.85
N GLY A 54 -2.73 5.76 11.48
CA GLY A 54 -1.67 6.34 12.32
C GLY A 54 -1.12 7.66 11.80
N VAL A 55 -1.37 8.00 10.53
CA VAL A 55 -1.21 9.37 10.02
C VAL A 55 -2.51 10.11 10.31
N ARG A 56 -2.44 11.32 10.90
CA ARG A 56 -3.63 12.16 11.11
C ARG A 56 -4.21 12.56 9.75
N VAL A 57 -5.15 11.78 9.23
CA VAL A 57 -5.91 12.14 8.03
C VAL A 57 -7.00 13.17 8.37
N PRO A 58 -7.21 14.22 7.56
CA PRO A 58 -8.33 15.13 7.74
C PRO A 58 -9.68 14.38 7.74
N LYS A 59 -10.58 14.74 8.67
CA LYS A 59 -11.87 14.07 8.96
C LYS A 59 -12.78 13.88 7.73
N GLU A 60 -12.59 14.71 6.70
CA GLU A 60 -13.31 14.66 5.42
C GLU A 60 -12.93 13.46 4.55
N LYS A 61 -11.65 13.03 4.55
CA LYS A 61 -11.16 11.82 3.86
C LYS A 61 -11.20 10.56 4.73
N SER A 62 -11.53 10.71 6.01
CA SER A 62 -11.62 9.61 6.99
C SER A 62 -12.81 8.66 6.76
N ARG A 63 -13.71 8.99 5.81
CA ARG A 63 -14.96 8.28 5.53
C ARG A 63 -14.80 7.06 4.61
N TRP A 64 -13.61 6.87 4.03
CA TRP A 64 -13.29 5.88 3.01
C TRP A 64 -12.00 5.11 3.33
N ASN A 65 -11.90 4.49 4.50
CA ASN A 65 -10.61 3.98 4.95
C ASN A 65 -10.33 2.51 4.60
N LEU A 66 -10.60 2.13 3.34
CA LEU A 66 -9.97 1.08 2.51
C LEU A 66 -10.68 1.08 1.13
N PRO A 67 -10.01 0.71 0.02
CA PRO A 67 -10.69 0.46 -1.25
C PRO A 67 -11.81 -0.59 -1.06
N PRO A 68 -12.96 -0.48 -1.74
CA PRO A 68 -14.14 -1.34 -1.54
C PRO A 68 -13.88 -2.84 -1.76
N GLU A 69 -12.79 -3.18 -2.45
CA GLU A 69 -12.32 -4.55 -2.65
C GLU A 69 -11.63 -5.17 -1.41
N LEU A 70 -11.45 -4.38 -0.33
CA LEU A 70 -10.84 -4.78 0.95
C LEU A 70 -11.68 -4.47 2.19
N GLN A 71 -12.94 -4.06 2.03
CA GLN A 71 -13.92 -4.06 3.13
C GLN A 71 -14.48 -5.47 3.32
#